data_AF-A0A920QQY4-F1
#
_entry.id   AF-A0A920QQY4-F1
#
_cell.length_a   1.000
_cell.length_b   1.000
_cell.length_c   1.000
_cell.angle_alpha   90.00
_cell.angle_beta   90.00
_cell.angle_gamma   90.00
#
_symmetry.space_group_name_H-M   'P 1'
#
loop_
_entity.id
_entity.type
_entity.pdbx_description
1 polymer ?
#
loop_
_entity_poly.entity_id
_entity_poly.type
_entity_poly.pdbx_seq_one_letter_code
_entity_poly.pdbx_strand_id
1 'polypeptide(L)'
;MLFGTTEALIGKEKDRALESFMESMFPSRWSQLRQMTEIESKSTAVLSMAIDEGSAKVRTGHSVDEEDDYSLSIWAGIIPITQEVGVPEPDPKNLPGIPHA
;
A
#
# COMPACT_ATOMS: atom_id res chain seq x y z
N MET A 1 -3.62 10.59 -10.11
CA MET A 1 -4.06 9.74 -11.23
C MET A 1 -2.85 9.45 -12.08
N LEU A 2 -2.62 8.19 -12.42
CA LEU A 2 -1.57 7.75 -13.33
C LEU A 2 -2.24 7.20 -14.59
N PHE A 3 -1.68 7.49 -15.76
CA PHE A 3 -2.21 7.06 -17.05
C PHE A 3 -1.16 6.24 -17.80
N GLY A 4 -1.60 5.22 -18.53
CA GLY A 4 -0.71 4.36 -19.26
C GLY A 4 -1.38 3.09 -19.76
N THR A 5 -0.60 2.28 -20.48
CA THR A 5 -0.99 0.93 -20.88
C THR A 5 -0.24 -0.07 -20.01
N THR A 6 -0.96 -1.10 -19.55
CA THR A 6 -0.35 -2.18 -18.76
C THR A 6 0.18 -3.28 -19.67
N GLU A 7 1.26 -3.92 -19.24
CA GLU A 7 1.78 -5.14 -19.85
C GLU A 7 1.86 -6.26 -18.82
N ALA A 8 1.66 -7.51 -19.27
CA ALA A 8 1.73 -8.67 -18.41
C ALA A 8 3.19 -9.11 -18.20
N LEU A 9 3.61 -9.22 -16.95
CA LEU A 9 4.91 -9.78 -16.60
C LEU A 9 4.86 -11.31 -16.61
N ILE A 10 5.94 -11.92 -17.11
CA ILE A 10 6.07 -13.38 -17.24
C ILE A 10 7.41 -13.87 -16.70
N GLY A 11 7.48 -15.18 -16.39
CA GLY A 11 8.71 -15.84 -15.96
C GLY A 11 9.40 -15.15 -14.78
N LYS A 12 10.73 -14.98 -14.88
CA LYS A 12 11.56 -14.44 -13.79
C LYS A 12 11.22 -12.99 -13.40
N GLU A 13 10.75 -12.18 -14.35
CA GLU A 13 10.39 -10.78 -14.07
C GLU A 13 9.16 -10.70 -13.18
N LYS A 14 8.18 -11.57 -13.44
CA LYS A 14 7.02 -11.74 -12.58
C LYS A 14 7.40 -12.20 -11.18
N ASP A 15 8.27 -13.20 -11.07
CA ASP A 15 8.72 -13.71 -9.77
C ASP A 15 9.42 -12.62 -8.96
N ARG A 16 10.31 -11.84 -9.61
CA ARG A 16 10.99 -10.70 -8.99
C ARG A 16 10.01 -9.59 -8.59
N ALA A 17 8.97 -9.32 -9.38
CA ALA A 17 7.95 -8.34 -9.05
C ALA A 17 7.13 -8.75 -7.82
N LEU A 18 6.78 -10.04 -7.71
CA LEU A 18 6.08 -10.58 -6.54
C LEU A 18 6.95 -10.52 -5.28
N GLU A 19 8.23 -10.88 -5.40
CA GLU A 19 9.20 -10.72 -4.31
C GLU A 19 9.32 -9.26 -3.88
N SER A 20 9.51 -8.34 -4.82
CA SER A 20 9.63 -6.91 -4.54
C SER A 20 8.37 -6.34 -3.89
N PHE A 21 7.19 -6.79 -4.33
CA PHE A 21 5.92 -6.41 -3.74
C PHE A 21 5.83 -6.86 -2.27
N MET A 22 6.16 -8.11 -1.96
CA MET A 22 6.15 -8.62 -0.59
C MET A 22 7.16 -7.90 0.31
N GLU A 23 8.39 -7.72 -0.18
CA GLU A 23 9.47 -7.04 0.55
C GLU A 23 9.16 -5.55 0.81
N SER A 24 8.38 -4.90 -0.07
CA SER A 24 7.95 -3.51 0.13
C SER A 24 6.94 -3.34 1.28
N MET A 25 6.11 -4.37 1.53
CA MET A 25 5.10 -4.35 2.58
C MET A 25 5.63 -4.93 3.89
N PHE A 26 6.39 -6.02 3.81
CA PHE A 26 6.93 -6.76 4.94
C PHE A 26 8.39 -7.10 4.67
N PRO A 27 9.32 -6.22 5.07
CA PRO A 27 10.74 -6.43 4.85
C PRO A 27 11.22 -7.77 5.41
N SER A 28 12.06 -8.45 4.64
CA SER A 28 12.62 -9.78 4.90
C SER A 28 11.60 -10.92 4.96
N ARG A 29 10.32 -10.68 4.67
CA ARG A 29 9.28 -11.71 4.81
C ARG A 29 9.36 -12.77 3.71
N TRP A 30 9.77 -12.42 2.50
CA TRP A 30 9.75 -13.35 1.37
C TRP A 30 10.60 -14.60 1.65
N SER A 31 11.80 -14.41 2.20
CA SER A 31 12.72 -15.50 2.54
C SER A 31 12.25 -16.40 3.69
N GLN A 32 11.28 -15.97 4.49
CA GLN A 32 10.72 -16.75 5.61
C GLN A 32 9.51 -17.59 5.21
N LEU A 33 8.92 -17.32 4.05
CA LEU A 33 7.77 -18.05 3.54
C LEU A 33 8.21 -19.33 2.83
N ARG A 34 7.30 -20.30 2.71
CA ARG A 34 7.53 -21.41 1.79
C ARG A 34 7.66 -20.86 0.36
N GLN A 35 8.46 -21.54 -0.45
CA GLN A 35 8.55 -21.20 -1.86
C GLN A 35 7.19 -21.32 -2.56
N MET A 36 6.95 -20.39 -3.48
CA MET A 36 5.74 -20.38 -4.31
C MET A 36 5.74 -21.60 -5.22
N THR A 37 4.60 -22.27 -5.32
CA THR A 37 4.42 -23.41 -6.24
C THR A 37 4.17 -22.93 -7.66
N GLU A 38 4.39 -23.81 -8.65
CA GLU A 38 4.09 -23.48 -10.04
C GLU A 38 2.61 -23.14 -10.29
N ILE A 39 1.71 -23.80 -9.58
CA ILE A 39 0.27 -23.57 -9.73
C ILE A 39 -0.07 -22.15 -9.25
N GLU A 40 0.46 -21.75 -8.09
CA GLU A 40 0.27 -20.40 -7.52
C GLU A 40 0.85 -19.30 -8.41
N SER A 41 2.05 -19.56 -8.96
CA SER A 41 2.61 -18.65 -9.96
C SER A 41 1.68 -18.55 -11.16
N LYS A 42 1.30 -19.67 -11.79
CA LYS A 42 0.43 -19.67 -12.99
C LYS A 42 -0.95 -19.06 -12.76
N SER A 43 -1.52 -19.16 -11.55
CA SER A 43 -2.82 -18.58 -11.21
C SER A 43 -2.79 -17.08 -10.90
N THR A 44 -1.61 -16.49 -10.78
CA THR A 44 -1.43 -15.08 -10.41
C THR A 44 -1.00 -14.28 -11.63
N ALA A 45 -1.77 -13.27 -12.06
CA ALA A 45 -1.34 -12.33 -13.10
C ALA A 45 -0.67 -11.12 -12.46
N VAL A 46 0.49 -10.70 -12.99
CA VAL A 46 1.17 -9.47 -12.57
C VAL A 46 1.25 -8.54 -13.77
N LEU A 47 0.79 -7.32 -13.56
CA LEU A 47 0.80 -6.28 -14.58
C LEU A 47 1.79 -5.20 -14.17
N SER A 48 2.54 -4.69 -15.13
CA SER A 48 3.38 -3.51 -14.95
C SER A 48 2.84 -2.36 -15.81
N MET A 49 3.07 -1.13 -15.36
CA MET A 49 2.76 0.09 -16.11
C MET A 49 3.87 1.08 -15.83
N ALA A 50 4.52 1.57 -16.89
CA ALA A 50 5.46 2.68 -16.77
C ALA A 50 4.70 3.93 -16.31
N ILE A 51 5.27 4.66 -15.35
CA ILE A 51 4.70 5.91 -14.84
C ILE A 51 5.31 7.06 -15.63
N ASP A 52 4.84 7.24 -16.86
CA ASP A 52 5.29 8.31 -17.76
C ASP A 52 4.39 9.55 -17.69
N GLU A 53 3.11 9.36 -17.34
CA GLU A 53 2.12 10.42 -17.21
C GLU A 53 1.31 10.30 -15.91
N GLY A 54 1.23 11.40 -15.16
CA GLY A 54 0.42 11.45 -13.96
C GLY A 54 0.10 12.86 -13.48
N SER A 55 -0.97 12.97 -12.70
CA SER A 55 -1.38 14.20 -12.02
C SER A 55 -1.67 13.93 -10.55
N ALA A 56 -1.27 14.85 -9.68
CA ALA A 56 -1.54 14.79 -8.24
C ALA A 56 -1.97 16.17 -7.75
N LYS A 57 -2.87 16.20 -6.76
CA LYS A 57 -3.25 17.43 -6.05
C LYS A 57 -3.21 17.16 -4.56
N VAL A 58 -2.58 18.06 -3.82
CA VAL A 58 -2.46 18.01 -2.37
C VAL A 58 -3.04 19.30 -1.79
N ARG A 59 -3.84 19.19 -0.73
CA ARG A 59 -4.30 20.34 0.06
C ARG A 59 -3.92 20.08 1.51
N THR A 60 -3.17 21.02 2.08
CA THR A 60 -2.83 21.07 3.51
C THR A 60 -3.19 22.44 4.05
N GLY A 61 -3.39 22.55 5.37
CA GLY A 61 -3.75 23.81 6.02
C GLY A 61 -5.26 23.98 6.22
N HIS A 62 -5.60 25.07 6.91
CA HIS A 62 -6.95 25.37 7.42
C HIS A 62 -7.94 25.72 6.30
N SER A 63 -9.21 25.94 6.67
CA SER A 63 -10.18 26.62 5.81
C SER A 63 -9.65 27.99 5.41
N VAL A 64 -10.00 28.40 4.18
CA VAL A 64 -9.76 29.76 3.68
C VAL A 64 -11.14 30.35 3.49
N ASP A 65 -11.55 31.17 4.44
CA ASP A 65 -12.90 31.76 4.50
C ASP A 65 -12.85 33.22 4.03
N GLU A 66 -14.00 33.82 3.76
CA GLU A 66 -14.08 35.23 3.36
C GLU A 66 -13.82 36.15 4.57
N GLU A 67 -13.34 37.39 4.33
CA GLU A 67 -12.94 38.30 5.41
C GLU A 67 -14.08 38.59 6.41
N ASP A 68 -15.30 38.76 5.89
CA ASP A 68 -16.50 39.03 6.70
C ASP A 68 -16.88 37.84 7.59
N ASP A 69 -16.58 36.60 7.17
CA ASP A 69 -16.93 35.36 7.89
C ASP A 69 -16.11 35.20 9.18
N TYR A 70 -14.89 35.75 9.24
CA TYR A 70 -14.05 35.69 10.44
C TYR A 70 -14.63 36.47 11.63
N SER A 71 -15.63 37.32 11.40
CA SER A 71 -16.37 38.01 12.47
C SER A 71 -17.47 37.16 13.11
N LEU A 72 -17.85 36.04 12.47
CA LEU A 72 -18.92 35.17 12.93
C LEU A 72 -18.43 34.23 14.05
N SER A 73 -19.26 34.02 15.06
CA SER A 73 -18.98 33.09 16.18
C SER A 73 -19.21 31.63 15.79
N ILE A 74 -18.56 31.16 14.72
CA ILE A 74 -18.68 29.79 14.18
C ILE A 74 -17.32 29.09 14.29
N TRP A 75 -17.32 27.82 14.66
CA TRP A 75 -16.09 27.05 14.74
C TRP A 75 -15.59 26.63 13.35
N ALA A 76 -14.30 26.83 13.10
CA ALA A 76 -13.57 26.29 11.95
C ALA A 76 -12.27 25.63 12.44
N GLY A 77 -11.90 24.51 11.84
CA GLY A 77 -10.72 23.75 12.26
C GLY A 77 -10.43 22.56 11.36
N ILE A 78 -9.39 21.80 11.74
CA ILE A 78 -8.99 20.57 11.06
C ILE A 78 -9.26 19.41 12.02
N ILE A 79 -9.93 18.37 11.54
CA ILE A 79 -9.99 17.06 12.21
C ILE A 79 -8.98 16.17 11.49
N PRO A 80 -7.81 15.87 12.09
CA PRO A 80 -6.82 15.02 11.45
C PRO A 80 -7.34 13.59 11.32
N ILE A 81 -7.05 12.96 10.18
CA ILE A 81 -7.28 11.53 9.95
C ILE A 81 -5.92 10.90 9.70
N THR A 82 -5.61 9.86 10.47
CA THR A 82 -4.35 9.11 10.37
C THR A 82 -4.64 7.65 10.08
N GLN A 83 -3.70 6.97 9.44
CA GLN A 83 -3.70 5.52 9.26
C GLN A 83 -2.60 4.93 10.16
N GLU A 84 -2.94 3.90 10.93
CA GLU A 84 -2.01 3.21 11.83
C GLU A 84 -2.02 1.70 11.56
N VAL A 85 -0.90 1.05 11.84
CA VAL A 85 -0.77 -0.41 11.83
C VAL A 85 -0.96 -0.92 13.25
N GLY A 86 -1.92 -1.82 13.45
CA GLY A 86 -2.20 -2.40 14.76
C GLY A 86 -1.17 -3.43 15.22
N VAL A 87 -1.35 -3.94 16.43
CA VAL A 87 -0.54 -5.03 16.97
C VAL A 87 -0.83 -6.32 16.18
N PRO A 88 0.19 -7.06 15.72
CA PRO A 88 -0.03 -8.34 15.04
C PRO A 88 -0.75 -9.35 15.93
N GLU A 89 -1.82 -9.94 15.42
CA GLU A 89 -2.53 -11.03 16.07
C GLU A 89 -2.07 -12.38 15.47
N PRO A 90 -1.53 -13.30 16.30
CA PRO A 90 -1.04 -14.59 15.80
C PRO A 90 -2.18 -15.51 15.38
N ASP A 91 -1.96 -16.30 14.32
CA ASP A 91 -2.86 -17.41 13.98
C ASP A 91 -2.88 -18.43 15.13
N PRO A 92 -4.06 -18.79 15.69
CA PRO A 92 -4.15 -19.80 16.74
C PRO A 92 -3.63 -21.19 16.34
N LYS A 93 -3.43 -21.45 15.04
CA LYS A 93 -2.84 -22.67 14.50
C LYS A 93 -1.32 -22.62 14.34
N ASN A 94 -0.67 -21.51 14.69
CA ASN A 94 0.78 -21.43 14.68
C ASN A 94 1.39 -22.54 15.55
N LEU A 95 2.48 -23.13 15.05
CA LEU A 95 3.22 -24.11 15.82
C LEU A 95 3.83 -23.46 17.08
N PRO A 96 3.99 -24.21 18.17
CA PRO A 96 4.63 -23.68 19.38
C PRO A 96 6.04 -23.15 19.08
N GLY A 97 6.37 -21.98 19.65
CA GLY A 97 7.71 -21.38 19.54
C GLY A 97 7.99 -20.64 18.22
N ILE A 98 7.00 -20.50 17.33
CA ILE A 98 7.11 -19.58 16.19
C ILE A 98 7.06 -18.14 16.70
N PRO A 99 8.07 -17.29 16.41
CA PRO A 99 8.07 -15.90 16.82
C PRO A 99 6.84 -15.17 16.27
N HIS A 100 6.31 -14.22 17.06
CA HIS A 100 5.40 -13.22 16.53
C HIS A 100 6.14 -12.34 15.52
N ALA A 101 5.43 -11.94 14.47
CA ALA A 101 5.94 -11.04 13.44
C ALA A 101 6.49 -9.72 14.03
#